data_AF-A0A1C4XWZ2-F1
#
_entry.id   AF-A0A1C4XWZ2-F1
#
_cell.length_a   1.000
_cell.length_b   1.000
_cell.length_c   1.000
_cell.angle_alpha   90.00
_cell.angle_beta   90.00
_cell.angle_gamma   90.00
#
_symmetry.space_group_name_H-M   'P 1'
#
loop_
_entity.id
_entity.type
_entity.pdbx_description
1 polymer ?
#
loop_
_entity_poly.entity_id
_entity_poly.type
_entity_poly.pdbx_seq_one_letter_code
_entity_poly.pdbx_strand_id
1 'polypeptide(L)'
;MAAAAGVAALGTTLALAPGASAATTLGASAAQTGRYFGAAVAANKLSDATYVGILNREFTMVTPENEMKWDATEPTQGQFTYANADRIVNHARANGMRVRGHALAWHSQQPGWAQNLSGTGLRSAMVNHVTQVATYYRGKIYAWDVVNEAFADGGTGARRDSNLQRTGNDWIEAAFRAARAADPTAKLCYNDYNTDGQNAKSNAVYAMVQDFKARGVPIDCVGFQSHFNSASPVPADYQANLQRFANLGVDVQITELDIEGSGSAQADNYGRVVRACLAVSRCTGITVWGIRDTDSWRASGNPLLFDGSGNKKPAYTATLDALNSGGPTTPPTTTPPTTTPPTATPPTTTPPPSTPPPGGSALEGGGEGPQGRGRQAPSVPLTVVKSGRAPAITKLEPAAPDVAAGHAETENACGADVRPEHAPADRGEAGTHLGVARSARSAEGIPAIHGGGGSQNGQLGAGASTTFGFQGTGVGPSATPTCSAS
;
A
#
# COMPACT_ATOMS: atom_id res chain seq x y z
N MET A 1 -21.66 -79.98 -17.57
CA MET A 1 -22.70 -79.70 -16.56
C MET A 1 -22.25 -78.50 -15.74
N ALA A 2 -23.21 -77.69 -15.30
CA ALA A 2 -23.09 -76.26 -15.00
C ALA A 2 -22.10 -75.85 -13.88
N ALA A 3 -21.44 -74.70 -14.08
CA ALA A 3 -20.74 -73.95 -13.05
C ALA A 3 -21.68 -72.90 -12.44
N ALA A 4 -21.79 -72.86 -11.11
CA ALA A 4 -22.58 -71.88 -10.38
C ALA A 4 -21.72 -70.65 -10.05
N ALA A 5 -22.11 -69.48 -10.56
CA ALA A 5 -21.51 -68.19 -10.21
C ALA A 5 -22.30 -67.55 -9.06
N GLY A 6 -21.65 -67.35 -7.91
CA GLY A 6 -22.18 -66.55 -6.80
C GLY A 6 -21.96 -65.06 -7.08
N VAL A 7 -23.05 -64.29 -7.09
CA VAL A 7 -23.00 -62.83 -7.21
C VAL A 7 -22.86 -62.24 -5.81
N ALA A 8 -21.72 -61.61 -5.53
CA ALA A 8 -21.52 -60.79 -4.34
C ALA A 8 -22.10 -59.39 -4.58
N ALA A 9 -23.12 -59.02 -3.80
CA ALA A 9 -23.67 -57.66 -3.82
C ALA A 9 -22.77 -56.72 -3.01
N LEU A 10 -22.03 -55.84 -3.69
CA LEU A 10 -21.33 -54.72 -3.07
C LEU A 10 -22.35 -53.62 -2.74
N GLY A 11 -22.71 -53.50 -1.46
CA GLY A 11 -23.50 -52.37 -0.96
C GLY A 11 -22.65 -51.10 -0.92
N THR A 12 -22.90 -50.17 -1.82
CA THR A 12 -22.33 -48.82 -1.79
C THR A 12 -23.01 -48.01 -0.69
N THR A 13 -22.35 -47.86 0.46
CA THR A 13 -22.74 -46.87 1.47
C THR A 13 -22.44 -45.48 0.93
N LEU A 14 -23.48 -44.73 0.56
CA LEU A 14 -23.40 -43.33 0.19
C LEU A 14 -23.13 -42.50 1.45
N ALA A 15 -21.87 -42.13 1.68
CA ALA A 15 -21.52 -41.18 2.74
C ALA A 15 -22.04 -39.80 2.34
N LEU A 16 -23.17 -39.38 2.92
CA LEU A 16 -23.66 -38.00 2.84
C LEU A 16 -22.62 -37.11 3.52
N ALA A 17 -21.87 -36.33 2.72
CA ALA A 17 -21.01 -35.30 3.27
C ALA A 17 -21.87 -34.30 4.06
N PRO A 18 -21.52 -33.96 5.31
CA PRO A 18 -22.25 -32.93 6.05
C PRO A 18 -22.19 -31.62 5.25
N GLY A 19 -23.35 -31.00 5.04
CA GLY A 19 -23.44 -29.72 4.34
C GLY A 19 -22.49 -28.70 4.98
N ALA A 20 -21.62 -28.10 4.17
CA ALA A 20 -20.68 -27.09 4.65
C ALA A 20 -21.44 -25.94 5.30
N SER A 21 -21.27 -25.76 6.61
CA SER A 21 -21.84 -24.61 7.32
C SER A 21 -21.11 -23.34 6.90
N ALA A 22 -21.85 -22.26 6.69
CA ALA A 22 -21.28 -20.95 6.43
C ALA A 22 -20.34 -20.56 7.57
N ALA A 23 -19.18 -19.98 7.23
CA ALA A 23 -18.27 -19.47 8.26
C ALA A 23 -18.89 -18.25 8.96
N THR A 24 -18.49 -18.04 10.21
CA THR A 24 -19.14 -17.06 11.11
C THR A 24 -18.31 -15.80 11.35
N THR A 25 -17.08 -15.73 10.81
CA THR A 25 -16.18 -14.57 10.92
C THR A 25 -15.70 -14.12 9.54
N LEU A 26 -15.39 -12.83 9.39
CA LEU A 26 -15.05 -12.24 8.08
C LEU A 26 -13.86 -12.95 7.43
N GLY A 27 -12.78 -13.15 8.19
CA GLY A 27 -11.57 -13.82 7.74
C GLY A 27 -11.79 -15.28 7.33
N ALA A 28 -12.61 -16.02 8.08
CA ALA A 28 -12.94 -17.40 7.75
C ALA A 28 -13.84 -17.50 6.51
N SER A 29 -14.82 -16.62 6.36
CA SER A 29 -15.69 -16.55 5.17
C SER A 29 -14.91 -16.16 3.92
N ALA A 30 -14.00 -15.18 4.00
CA ALA A 30 -13.13 -14.83 2.87
C ALA A 30 -12.21 -16.00 2.45
N ALA A 31 -11.68 -16.75 3.42
CA ALA A 31 -10.81 -17.88 3.17
C ALA A 31 -11.48 -19.01 2.37
N GLN A 32 -12.81 -19.16 2.42
CA GLN A 32 -13.55 -20.15 1.62
C GLN A 32 -13.36 -19.97 0.11
N THR A 33 -12.95 -18.77 -0.32
CA THR A 33 -12.69 -18.45 -1.73
C THR A 33 -11.22 -18.11 -2.00
N GLY A 34 -10.31 -18.48 -1.08
CA GLY A 34 -8.87 -18.22 -1.19
C GLY A 34 -8.47 -16.76 -0.93
N ARG A 35 -9.37 -15.93 -0.38
CA ARG A 35 -9.13 -14.51 -0.12
C ARG A 35 -8.77 -14.26 1.35
N TYR A 36 -8.04 -13.18 1.63
CA TYR A 36 -7.97 -12.65 3.00
C TYR A 36 -9.10 -11.65 3.26
N PHE A 37 -9.42 -11.48 4.54
CA PHE A 37 -10.09 -10.29 5.05
C PHE A 37 -9.22 -9.69 6.15
N GLY A 38 -8.82 -8.44 6.01
CA GLY A 38 -7.85 -7.79 6.89
C GLY A 38 -8.31 -6.46 7.45
N ALA A 39 -7.50 -5.90 8.35
CA ALA A 39 -7.70 -4.58 8.93
C ALA A 39 -6.40 -3.78 9.00
N ALA A 40 -6.48 -2.46 8.88
CA ALA A 40 -5.43 -1.55 9.32
C ALA A 40 -5.34 -1.54 10.86
N VAL A 41 -4.10 -1.56 11.37
CA VAL A 41 -3.80 -1.68 12.79
C VAL A 41 -2.75 -0.68 13.23
N ALA A 42 -2.97 -0.05 14.38
CA ALA A 42 -2.02 0.83 15.03
C ALA A 42 -1.42 0.15 16.28
N ALA A 43 -0.10 0.29 16.48
CA ALA A 43 0.63 -0.40 17.54
C ALA A 43 0.18 0.04 18.94
N ASN A 44 -0.23 1.30 19.11
CA ASN A 44 -0.75 1.84 20.37
C ASN A 44 -2.13 1.26 20.76
N LYS A 45 -2.86 0.63 19.83
CA LYS A 45 -4.16 0.00 20.10
C LYS A 45 -4.04 -1.47 20.54
N LEU A 46 -2.85 -2.07 20.43
CA LEU A 46 -2.63 -3.48 20.82
C LEU A 46 -2.75 -3.76 22.32
N SER A 47 -2.89 -2.74 23.16
CA SER A 47 -3.21 -2.89 24.59
C SER A 47 -4.71 -2.78 24.91
N ASP A 48 -5.55 -2.42 23.93
CA ASP A 48 -7.01 -2.37 24.08
C ASP A 48 -7.60 -3.78 23.84
N ALA A 49 -8.17 -4.37 24.89
CA ALA A 49 -8.70 -5.73 24.85
C ALA A 49 -9.90 -5.89 23.90
N THR A 50 -10.75 -4.86 23.76
CA THR A 50 -11.88 -4.88 22.83
C THR A 50 -11.35 -4.84 21.39
N TYR A 51 -10.39 -3.95 21.12
CA TYR A 51 -9.75 -3.83 19.83
C TYR A 51 -9.08 -5.14 19.40
N VAL A 52 -8.22 -5.71 20.25
CA VAL A 52 -7.50 -6.96 19.98
C VAL A 52 -8.45 -8.16 19.91
N GLY A 53 -9.49 -8.19 20.73
CA GLY A 53 -10.51 -9.24 20.70
C GLY A 53 -11.25 -9.29 19.36
N ILE A 54 -11.59 -8.14 18.78
CA ILE A 54 -12.19 -8.08 17.44
C ILE A 54 -11.13 -8.42 16.38
N LEU A 55 -9.92 -7.86 16.48
CA LEU A 55 -8.82 -8.12 15.56
C LEU A 55 -8.58 -9.62 15.36
N ASN A 56 -8.39 -10.35 16.47
CA ASN A 56 -8.05 -11.77 16.48
C ASN A 56 -9.20 -12.66 16.02
N ARG A 57 -10.45 -12.23 16.24
CA ARG A 57 -11.63 -13.02 15.87
C ARG A 57 -11.95 -12.89 14.38
N GLU A 58 -11.84 -11.70 13.82
CA GLU A 58 -12.48 -11.37 12.54
C GLU A 58 -11.50 -11.31 11.36
N PHE A 59 -10.21 -11.10 11.58
CA PHE A 59 -9.27 -10.78 10.51
C PHE A 59 -8.14 -11.80 10.38
N THR A 60 -7.71 -12.06 9.13
CA THR A 60 -6.60 -12.98 8.79
C THR A 60 -5.41 -12.26 8.16
N MET A 61 -5.47 -10.92 8.12
CA MET A 61 -4.42 -10.07 7.59
C MET A 61 -4.39 -8.72 8.31
N VAL A 62 -3.21 -8.16 8.53
CA VAL A 62 -3.04 -6.82 9.08
C VAL A 62 -2.22 -5.92 8.17
N THR A 63 -2.51 -4.63 8.22
CA THR A 63 -1.69 -3.56 7.63
C THR A 63 -1.28 -2.61 8.75
N PRO A 64 0.01 -2.39 9.06
CA PRO A 64 0.42 -1.31 9.95
C PRO A 64 -0.01 0.04 9.38
N GLU A 65 -0.83 0.78 10.12
CA GLU A 65 -1.46 2.02 9.62
C GLU A 65 -0.42 3.13 9.38
N ASN A 66 0.59 3.20 10.25
CA ASN A 66 1.64 4.22 10.17
C ASN A 66 3.04 3.68 10.43
N GLU A 67 3.16 2.55 11.13
CA GLU A 67 4.42 2.08 11.72
C GLU A 67 5.44 1.57 10.70
N MET A 68 5.02 1.36 9.44
CA MET A 68 5.89 0.98 8.32
C MET A 68 6.09 2.09 7.29
N LYS A 69 5.60 3.32 7.55
CA LYS A 69 5.89 4.49 6.70
C LYS A 69 7.34 4.96 6.92
N TRP A 70 7.84 5.79 6.00
CA TRP A 70 9.25 6.16 5.96
C TRP A 70 9.68 6.91 7.22
N ASP A 71 8.91 7.91 7.66
CA ASP A 71 9.20 8.66 8.89
C ASP A 71 9.30 7.77 10.14
N ALA A 72 8.46 6.74 10.22
CA ALA A 72 8.42 5.78 11.32
C ALA A 72 9.59 4.79 11.30
N THR A 73 10.11 4.45 10.12
CA THR A 73 11.12 3.39 9.97
C THR A 73 12.54 3.90 9.76
N GLU A 74 12.73 5.13 9.28
CA GLU A 74 14.04 5.79 9.11
C GLU A 74 13.98 7.28 9.52
N PRO A 75 13.74 7.57 10.82
CA PRO A 75 13.56 8.94 11.31
C PRO A 75 14.80 9.82 11.12
N THR A 76 16.00 9.21 11.05
CA THR A 76 17.27 9.87 10.72
C THR A 76 17.95 9.09 9.62
N GLN A 77 18.57 9.77 8.66
CA GLN A 77 19.15 9.13 7.47
C GLN A 77 20.12 8.00 7.85
N GLY A 78 19.84 6.79 7.36
CA GLY A 78 20.64 5.59 7.65
C GLY A 78 20.44 4.99 9.04
N GLN A 79 19.61 5.58 9.91
CA GLN A 79 19.29 5.07 11.24
C GLN A 79 17.85 4.54 11.25
N PHE A 80 17.72 3.21 11.18
CA PHE A 80 16.43 2.54 11.09
C PHE A 80 15.90 2.13 12.46
N THR A 81 14.58 2.21 12.63
CA THR A 81 13.87 1.65 13.78
C THR A 81 12.65 0.87 13.32
N TYR A 82 12.44 -0.30 13.93
CA TYR A 82 11.37 -1.22 13.55
C TYR A 82 10.43 -1.55 14.69
N ALA A 83 10.69 -1.01 15.89
CA ALA A 83 10.09 -1.47 17.14
C ALA A 83 8.55 -1.46 17.12
N ASN A 84 7.91 -0.40 16.62
CA ASN A 84 6.45 -0.31 16.58
C ASN A 84 5.83 -1.23 15.51
N ALA A 85 6.44 -1.31 14.33
CA ALA A 85 5.98 -2.22 13.28
C ALA A 85 6.19 -3.69 13.68
N ASP A 86 7.29 -4.02 14.36
CA ASP A 86 7.55 -5.36 14.90
C ASP A 86 6.50 -5.81 15.90
N ARG A 87 5.93 -4.90 16.71
CA ARG A 87 4.82 -5.25 17.60
C ARG A 87 3.62 -5.79 16.82
N ILE A 88 3.29 -5.15 15.69
CA ILE A 88 2.19 -5.56 14.82
C ILE A 88 2.54 -6.85 14.06
N VAL A 89 3.75 -6.93 13.48
CA VAL A 89 4.21 -8.13 12.75
C VAL A 89 4.26 -9.35 13.65
N ASN A 90 4.77 -9.21 14.88
CA ASN A 90 4.85 -10.31 15.83
C ASN A 90 3.46 -10.73 16.31
N HIS A 91 2.55 -9.77 16.57
CA HIS A 91 1.15 -10.07 16.87
C HIS A 91 0.49 -10.86 15.73
N ALA A 92 0.64 -10.39 14.49
CA ALA A 92 0.09 -11.04 13.31
C ALA A 92 0.58 -12.48 13.18
N ARG A 93 1.90 -12.70 13.24
CA ARG A 93 2.51 -14.02 13.10
C ARG A 93 2.10 -14.96 14.24
N ALA A 94 2.02 -14.48 15.47
CA ALA A 94 1.56 -15.26 16.62
C ALA A 94 0.10 -15.73 16.47
N ASN A 95 -0.71 -15.00 15.71
CA ASN A 95 -2.11 -15.32 15.45
C ASN A 95 -2.36 -15.90 14.03
N GLY A 96 -1.31 -16.30 13.31
CA GLY A 96 -1.43 -16.88 11.97
C GLY A 96 -1.95 -15.90 10.90
N MET A 97 -1.88 -14.59 11.15
CA MET A 97 -2.28 -13.55 10.21
C MET A 97 -1.14 -13.23 9.24
N ARG A 98 -1.52 -12.87 8.01
CA ARG A 98 -0.61 -12.28 7.02
C ARG A 98 -0.36 -10.80 7.32
N VAL A 99 0.73 -10.24 6.80
CA VAL A 99 1.05 -8.81 6.92
C VAL A 99 1.16 -8.18 5.53
N ARG A 100 0.51 -7.04 5.31
CA ARG A 100 0.82 -6.11 4.23
C ARG A 100 1.69 -5.00 4.80
N GLY A 101 2.85 -4.79 4.20
CA GLY A 101 3.68 -3.65 4.54
C GLY A 101 3.21 -2.41 3.77
N HIS A 102 3.01 -1.31 4.50
CA HIS A 102 2.45 -0.06 3.98
C HIS A 102 3.16 1.15 4.62
N ALA A 103 3.87 1.99 3.87
CA ALA A 103 4.27 1.83 2.46
C ALA A 103 5.75 2.24 2.31
N LEU A 104 6.46 1.63 1.35
CA LEU A 104 7.91 1.81 1.21
C LEU A 104 8.29 3.16 0.61
N ALA A 105 7.51 3.68 -0.35
CA ALA A 105 7.74 4.98 -0.96
C ALA A 105 6.42 5.71 -1.18
N TRP A 106 6.27 6.85 -0.49
CA TRP A 106 5.09 7.71 -0.58
C TRP A 106 5.53 9.16 -0.53
N HIS A 107 4.78 10.02 -1.23
CA HIS A 107 5.05 11.47 -1.22
C HIS A 107 4.76 12.09 0.15
N SER A 108 3.86 11.48 0.93
CA SER A 108 3.52 11.88 2.30
C SER A 108 4.28 11.06 3.35
N GLN A 109 4.36 11.57 4.57
CA GLN A 109 5.02 10.93 5.74
C GLN A 109 6.47 10.45 5.46
N GLN A 110 7.21 11.26 4.71
CA GLN A 110 8.67 11.17 4.65
C GLN A 110 9.28 11.81 5.89
N PRO A 111 10.41 11.32 6.42
CA PRO A 111 11.13 12.02 7.47
C PRO A 111 11.64 13.38 6.96
N GLY A 112 11.76 14.38 7.83
CA GLY A 112 12.12 15.76 7.43
C GLY A 112 13.43 15.85 6.64
N TRP A 113 14.42 15.00 6.93
CA TRP A 113 15.66 14.96 6.17
C TRP A 113 15.43 14.54 4.71
N ALA A 114 14.55 13.59 4.43
CA ALA A 114 14.26 13.12 3.07
C ALA A 114 13.42 14.15 2.29
N GLN A 115 12.49 14.85 2.97
CA GLN A 115 11.72 15.95 2.38
C GLN A 115 12.63 17.06 1.82
N ASN A 116 13.77 17.30 2.49
CA ASN A 116 14.75 18.32 2.11
C ASN A 116 15.77 17.85 1.05
N LEU A 117 15.76 16.58 0.65
CA LEU A 117 16.60 16.07 -0.43
C LEU A 117 15.95 16.28 -1.79
N SER A 118 16.78 16.26 -2.84
CA SER A 118 16.33 16.29 -4.24
C SER A 118 17.29 15.52 -5.15
N GLY A 119 16.90 15.36 -6.41
CA GLY A 119 17.73 14.77 -7.46
C GLY A 119 18.30 13.40 -7.08
N THR A 120 19.57 13.18 -7.40
CA THR A 120 20.26 11.90 -7.16
C THR A 120 20.39 11.55 -5.68
N GLY A 121 20.47 12.55 -4.79
CA GLY A 121 20.54 12.35 -3.34
C GLY A 121 19.26 11.72 -2.80
N LEU A 122 18.10 12.30 -3.13
CA LEU A 122 16.80 11.74 -2.79
C LEU A 122 16.56 10.38 -3.45
N ARG A 123 16.95 10.24 -4.73
CA ARG A 123 16.85 8.98 -5.47
C ARG A 123 17.58 7.84 -4.74
N SER A 124 18.80 8.09 -4.31
CA SER A 124 19.64 7.12 -3.60
C SER A 124 19.08 6.81 -2.21
N ALA A 125 18.61 7.82 -1.48
CA ALA A 125 17.95 7.65 -0.19
C ALA A 125 16.71 6.76 -0.29
N MET A 126 15.84 7.00 -1.28
CA MET A 126 14.64 6.18 -1.51
C MET A 126 14.98 4.72 -1.81
N VAL A 127 15.96 4.48 -2.70
CA VAL A 127 16.38 3.10 -3.02
C VAL A 127 16.99 2.41 -1.80
N ASN A 128 17.81 3.12 -1.01
CA ASN A 128 18.36 2.61 0.24
C ASN A 128 17.24 2.27 1.24
N HIS A 129 16.30 3.17 1.46
CA HIS A 129 15.16 2.97 2.37
C HIS A 129 14.35 1.73 2.00
N VAL A 130 13.88 1.68 0.74
CA VAL A 130 13.14 0.54 0.18
C VAL A 130 13.90 -0.76 0.40
N THR A 131 15.21 -0.77 0.11
CA THR A 131 16.05 -1.97 0.24
C THR A 131 16.18 -2.41 1.69
N GLN A 132 16.47 -1.50 2.61
CA GLN A 132 16.72 -1.80 4.02
C GLN A 132 15.45 -2.29 4.72
N VAL A 133 14.32 -1.61 4.54
CA VAL A 133 13.04 -2.01 5.15
C VAL A 133 12.55 -3.34 4.59
N ALA A 134 12.55 -3.52 3.25
CA ALA A 134 12.12 -4.79 2.66
C ALA A 134 13.07 -5.96 3.02
N THR A 135 14.38 -5.71 3.15
CA THR A 135 15.34 -6.72 3.61
C THR A 135 15.10 -7.13 5.06
N TYR A 136 14.85 -6.16 5.94
CA TYR A 136 14.60 -6.42 7.36
C TYR A 136 13.38 -7.33 7.58
N TYR A 137 12.32 -7.10 6.81
CA TYR A 137 11.08 -7.87 6.88
C TYR A 137 11.00 -9.04 5.90
N ARG A 138 12.09 -9.39 5.22
CA ARG A 138 12.12 -10.46 4.20
C ARG A 138 11.46 -11.74 4.73
N GLY A 139 10.49 -12.26 3.98
CA GLY A 139 9.77 -13.49 4.32
C GLY A 139 8.74 -13.37 5.47
N LYS A 140 8.53 -12.16 6.01
CA LYS A 140 7.47 -11.87 7.00
C LYS A 140 6.26 -11.15 6.38
N ILE A 141 6.40 -10.67 5.14
CA ILE A 141 5.42 -9.82 4.46
C ILE A 141 4.78 -10.60 3.31
N TYR A 142 3.45 -10.60 3.24
CA TYR A 142 2.70 -11.17 2.12
C TYR A 142 2.73 -10.25 0.91
N ALA A 143 2.50 -8.95 1.12
CA ALA A 143 2.51 -7.93 0.07
C ALA A 143 3.08 -6.60 0.58
N TRP A 144 3.81 -5.90 -0.27
CA TRP A 144 4.26 -4.53 -0.03
C TRP A 144 3.49 -3.57 -0.93
N ASP A 145 2.96 -2.50 -0.35
CA ASP A 145 2.68 -1.28 -1.11
C ASP A 145 4.03 -0.59 -1.35
N VAL A 146 4.64 -0.90 -2.50
CA VAL A 146 5.99 -0.42 -2.83
C VAL A 146 5.96 1.07 -3.11
N VAL A 147 4.98 1.50 -3.90
CA VAL A 147 4.72 2.90 -4.21
C VAL A 147 3.27 3.21 -3.94
N ASN A 148 3.03 4.28 -3.17
CA ASN A 148 1.71 4.78 -2.83
C ASN A 148 1.43 6.12 -3.54
N GLU A 149 0.27 6.26 -4.17
CA GLU A 149 -0.33 7.54 -4.61
C GLU A 149 0.53 8.43 -5.52
N ALA A 150 1.19 7.83 -6.51
CA ALA A 150 2.08 8.54 -7.43
C ALA A 150 1.37 9.30 -8.56
N PHE A 151 0.05 9.17 -8.69
CA PHE A 151 -0.75 9.93 -9.66
C PHE A 151 -1.57 11.02 -8.97
N ALA A 152 -1.71 12.15 -9.65
CA ALA A 152 -2.53 13.26 -9.21
C ALA A 152 -4.02 12.97 -9.45
N ASP A 153 -4.88 13.62 -8.67
CA ASP A 153 -6.31 13.68 -8.96
C ASP A 153 -6.59 14.61 -10.14
N GLY A 154 -7.79 14.49 -10.71
CA GLY A 154 -8.25 15.32 -11.83
C GLY A 154 -8.31 14.58 -13.18
N GLY A 155 -8.53 15.33 -14.24
CA GLY A 155 -8.88 14.79 -15.57
C GLY A 155 -7.71 14.41 -16.48
N THR A 156 -6.46 14.58 -16.04
CA THR A 156 -5.28 14.46 -16.92
C THR A 156 -4.56 13.12 -16.82
N GLY A 157 -4.70 12.40 -15.70
CA GLY A 157 -3.88 11.21 -15.42
C GLY A 157 -2.40 11.54 -15.18
N ALA A 158 -2.10 12.80 -14.81
CA ALA A 158 -0.73 13.25 -14.58
C ALA A 158 -0.10 12.57 -13.35
N ARG A 159 1.22 12.47 -13.37
CA ARG A 159 2.00 12.16 -12.16
C ARG A 159 1.78 13.24 -11.11
N ARG A 160 1.75 12.84 -9.85
CA ARG A 160 1.72 13.77 -8.73
C ARG A 160 3.04 14.54 -8.66
N ASP A 161 2.96 15.86 -8.60
CA ASP A 161 4.13 16.67 -8.31
C ASP A 161 4.60 16.42 -6.87
N SER A 162 5.80 15.88 -6.73
CA SER A 162 6.42 15.51 -5.46
C SER A 162 7.94 15.53 -5.60
N ASN A 163 8.66 15.65 -4.49
CA ASN A 163 10.12 15.53 -4.49
C ASN A 163 10.59 14.22 -5.15
N LEU A 164 9.91 13.09 -4.87
CA LEU A 164 10.17 11.79 -5.49
C LEU A 164 9.96 11.82 -7.01
N GLN A 165 8.85 12.39 -7.48
CA GLN A 165 8.58 12.50 -8.92
C GLN A 165 9.64 13.34 -9.67
N ARG A 166 10.16 14.38 -9.02
CA ARG A 166 11.24 15.24 -9.55
C ARG A 166 12.60 14.55 -9.63
N THR A 167 12.74 13.33 -9.09
CA THR A 167 13.96 12.51 -9.26
C THR A 167 14.03 11.77 -10.61
N GLY A 168 12.94 11.74 -11.38
CA GLY A 168 12.88 11.12 -12.71
C GLY A 168 11.61 10.27 -12.90
N ASN A 169 11.13 10.13 -14.14
CA ASN A 169 9.90 9.36 -14.43
C ASN A 169 10.02 7.85 -14.12
N ASP A 170 11.25 7.33 -14.07
CA ASP A 170 11.57 5.94 -13.71
C ASP A 170 11.59 5.72 -12.19
N TRP A 171 11.22 6.71 -11.37
CA TRP A 171 11.41 6.61 -9.93
C TRP A 171 10.67 5.41 -9.32
N ILE A 172 9.45 5.18 -9.79
CA ILE A 172 8.58 4.07 -9.41
C ILE A 172 9.22 2.74 -9.79
N GLU A 173 9.70 2.60 -11.03
CA GLU A 173 10.32 1.36 -11.50
C GLU A 173 11.50 0.95 -10.62
N ALA A 174 12.40 1.88 -10.25
CA ALA A 174 13.52 1.47 -9.41
C ALA A 174 13.11 1.15 -7.97
N ALA A 175 12.02 1.73 -7.44
CA ALA A 175 11.48 1.29 -6.15
C ALA A 175 11.02 -0.18 -6.25
N PHE A 176 10.29 -0.55 -7.30
CA PHE A 176 9.88 -1.94 -7.55
C PHE A 176 11.06 -2.89 -7.74
N ARG A 177 12.08 -2.50 -8.52
CA ARG A 177 13.29 -3.32 -8.71
C ARG A 177 14.09 -3.49 -7.41
N ALA A 178 14.23 -2.43 -6.61
CA ALA A 178 14.88 -2.50 -5.31
C ALA A 178 14.11 -3.41 -4.34
N ALA A 179 12.78 -3.25 -4.25
CA ALA A 179 11.93 -4.09 -3.42
C ALA A 179 12.01 -5.57 -3.84
N ARG A 180 12.00 -5.89 -5.14
CA ARG A 180 12.14 -7.27 -5.63
C ARG A 180 13.50 -7.88 -5.29
N ALA A 181 14.58 -7.11 -5.40
CA ALA A 181 15.92 -7.57 -5.02
C ALA A 181 16.03 -7.82 -3.51
N ALA A 182 15.35 -6.99 -2.71
CA ALA A 182 15.34 -7.06 -1.26
C ALA A 182 14.44 -8.17 -0.70
N ASP A 183 13.30 -8.46 -1.32
CA ASP A 183 12.45 -9.62 -0.98
C ASP A 183 11.83 -10.23 -2.27
N PRO A 184 12.39 -11.34 -2.78
CA PRO A 184 11.86 -12.00 -3.97
C PRO A 184 10.54 -12.73 -3.74
N THR A 185 10.08 -12.88 -2.50
CA THR A 185 8.89 -13.69 -2.15
C THR A 185 7.64 -12.87 -1.88
N ALA A 186 7.79 -11.61 -1.45
CA ALA A 186 6.66 -10.71 -1.24
C ALA A 186 6.01 -10.33 -2.58
N LYS A 187 4.68 -10.16 -2.56
CA LYS A 187 3.96 -9.51 -3.68
C LYS A 187 4.25 -8.01 -3.67
N LEU A 188 4.53 -7.43 -4.84
CA LEU A 188 4.83 -6.02 -4.98
C LEU A 188 3.64 -5.30 -5.61
N CYS A 189 3.00 -4.43 -4.84
CA CYS A 189 1.81 -3.70 -5.23
C CYS A 189 2.09 -2.21 -5.47
N TYR A 190 1.38 -1.65 -6.45
CA TYR A 190 1.12 -0.20 -6.52
C TYR A 190 -0.22 0.08 -5.84
N ASN A 191 -0.31 1.06 -4.94
CA ASN A 191 -1.53 1.37 -4.18
C ASN A 191 -1.97 2.83 -4.37
N ASP A 192 -3.27 3.09 -4.54
CA ASP A 192 -3.78 4.46 -4.77
C ASP A 192 -5.31 4.59 -4.52
N TYR A 193 -5.75 5.78 -4.15
CA TYR A 193 -7.17 6.16 -4.05
C TYR A 193 -7.70 6.78 -5.34
N ASN A 194 -9.03 6.91 -5.45
CA ASN A 194 -9.72 7.46 -6.63
C ASN A 194 -9.38 6.71 -7.93
N THR A 195 -8.86 5.49 -7.83
CA THR A 195 -8.61 4.62 -8.97
C THR A 195 -9.69 3.54 -9.10
N ASP A 196 -10.70 3.59 -8.24
CA ASP A 196 -11.75 2.59 -8.01
C ASP A 196 -12.72 2.41 -9.19
N GLY A 197 -12.92 3.46 -10.00
CA GLY A 197 -13.71 3.43 -11.24
C GLY A 197 -12.87 3.89 -12.44
N GLN A 198 -13.38 3.72 -13.66
CA GLN A 198 -12.65 4.14 -14.86
C GLN A 198 -12.67 5.66 -15.01
N ASN A 199 -11.49 6.26 -14.96
CA ASN A 199 -11.26 7.71 -15.03
C ASN A 199 -9.82 7.98 -15.49
N ALA A 200 -9.43 9.24 -15.64
CA ALA A 200 -8.11 9.60 -16.13
C ALA A 200 -6.96 9.04 -15.25
N LYS A 201 -7.11 9.08 -13.91
CA LYS A 201 -6.11 8.58 -12.95
C LYS A 201 -5.93 7.07 -13.07
N SER A 202 -7.01 6.30 -12.98
CA SER A 202 -7.00 4.84 -13.12
C SER A 202 -6.53 4.39 -14.52
N ASN A 203 -6.83 5.14 -15.58
CA ASN A 203 -6.30 4.86 -16.92
C ASN A 203 -4.78 5.04 -16.99
N ALA A 204 -4.24 6.06 -16.31
CA ALA A 204 -2.79 6.28 -16.25
C ALA A 204 -2.08 5.21 -15.41
N VAL A 205 -2.69 4.77 -14.30
CA VAL A 205 -2.21 3.62 -13.52
C VAL A 205 -2.24 2.34 -14.37
N TYR A 206 -3.34 2.09 -15.09
CA TYR A 206 -3.47 0.94 -16.00
C TYR A 206 -2.36 0.94 -17.06
N ALA A 207 -2.10 2.07 -17.70
CA ALA A 207 -1.04 2.21 -18.70
C ALA A 207 0.36 1.94 -18.09
N MET A 208 0.63 2.41 -16.88
CA MET A 208 1.86 2.13 -16.16
C MET A 208 2.02 0.62 -15.88
N VAL A 209 0.96 -0.05 -15.39
CA VAL A 209 1.01 -1.49 -15.14
C VAL A 209 1.24 -2.26 -16.44
N GLN A 210 0.54 -1.90 -17.52
CA GLN A 210 0.71 -2.52 -18.83
C GLN A 210 2.16 -2.40 -19.32
N ASP A 211 2.74 -1.19 -19.25
CA ASP A 211 4.15 -0.94 -19.60
C ASP A 211 5.12 -1.76 -18.74
N PHE A 212 4.90 -1.79 -17.42
CA PHE A 212 5.74 -2.56 -16.49
C PHE A 212 5.70 -4.06 -16.80
N LYS A 213 4.52 -4.61 -17.08
CA LYS A 213 4.38 -6.02 -17.49
C LYS A 213 5.09 -6.30 -18.81
N ALA A 214 4.98 -5.40 -19.79
CA ALA A 214 5.65 -5.54 -21.08
C ALA A 214 7.18 -5.51 -20.98
N ARG A 215 7.74 -4.72 -20.07
CA ARG A 215 9.20 -4.56 -19.87
C ARG A 215 9.80 -5.44 -18.76
N GLY A 216 9.00 -6.30 -18.13
CA GLY A 216 9.47 -7.17 -17.05
C GLY A 216 9.86 -6.41 -15.76
N VAL A 217 9.22 -5.27 -15.48
CA VAL A 217 9.29 -4.61 -14.17
C VAL A 217 8.47 -5.45 -13.17
N PRO A 218 8.99 -5.76 -11.98
CA PRO A 218 8.34 -6.70 -11.07
C PRO A 218 7.15 -6.05 -10.36
N ILE A 219 5.98 -6.07 -10.99
CA ILE A 219 4.70 -5.67 -10.39
C ILE A 219 3.75 -6.88 -10.37
N ASP A 220 3.24 -7.19 -9.18
CA ASP A 220 2.39 -8.36 -8.94
C ASP A 220 0.94 -7.97 -8.69
N CYS A 221 0.70 -6.76 -8.17
CA CYS A 221 -0.63 -6.33 -7.76
C CYS A 221 -0.89 -4.83 -7.93
N VAL A 222 -2.17 -4.49 -7.97
CA VAL A 222 -2.67 -3.12 -7.77
C VAL A 222 -3.64 -3.10 -6.59
N GLY A 223 -3.36 -2.24 -5.62
CA GLY A 223 -4.22 -1.91 -4.50
C GLY A 223 -5.17 -0.78 -4.84
N PHE A 224 -6.45 -0.99 -4.55
CA PHE A 224 -7.51 0.02 -4.62
C PHE A 224 -7.89 0.38 -3.20
N GLN A 225 -7.56 1.61 -2.78
CA GLN A 225 -7.80 2.04 -1.40
C GLN A 225 -9.29 1.97 -1.05
N SER A 226 -10.17 2.39 -1.97
CA SER A 226 -11.62 2.28 -1.79
C SER A 226 -12.17 3.05 -0.59
N HIS A 227 -11.67 4.26 -0.39
CA HIS A 227 -12.23 5.26 0.51
C HIS A 227 -13.47 5.91 -0.12
N PHE A 228 -14.66 5.63 0.43
CA PHE A 228 -15.92 6.12 -0.12
C PHE A 228 -16.68 7.05 0.84
N ASN A 229 -17.45 7.98 0.27
CA ASN A 229 -18.39 8.86 0.96
C ASN A 229 -19.44 9.36 -0.05
N SER A 230 -20.25 10.35 0.34
CA SER A 230 -21.26 10.95 -0.55
C SER A 230 -20.68 11.70 -1.75
N ALA A 231 -19.48 12.27 -1.62
CA ALA A 231 -18.78 12.98 -2.70
C ALA A 231 -17.96 12.05 -3.62
N SER A 232 -17.55 10.88 -3.10
CA SER A 232 -16.86 9.81 -3.82
C SER A 232 -17.59 8.48 -3.56
N PRO A 233 -18.74 8.24 -4.21
CA PRO A 233 -19.51 7.02 -4.01
C PRO A 233 -18.83 5.82 -4.70
N VAL A 234 -19.22 4.59 -4.30
CA VAL A 234 -18.78 3.36 -4.98
C VAL A 234 -19.10 3.45 -6.48
N PRO A 235 -18.10 3.48 -7.37
CA PRO A 235 -18.33 3.71 -8.81
C PRO A 235 -19.19 2.64 -9.44
N ALA A 236 -20.09 3.00 -10.37
CA ALA A 236 -20.97 2.06 -11.10
C ALA A 236 -20.19 0.88 -11.71
N ASP A 237 -19.00 1.18 -12.22
CA ASP A 237 -18.11 0.31 -12.96
C ASP A 237 -16.99 -0.31 -12.11
N TYR A 238 -17.09 -0.27 -10.78
CA TYR A 238 -16.04 -0.75 -9.85
C TYR A 238 -15.53 -2.16 -10.20
N GLN A 239 -16.42 -3.14 -10.38
CA GLN A 239 -16.03 -4.50 -10.77
C GLN A 239 -15.33 -4.55 -12.14
N ALA A 240 -15.84 -3.82 -13.14
CA ALA A 240 -15.26 -3.80 -14.48
C ALA A 240 -13.85 -3.18 -14.46
N ASN A 241 -13.66 -2.15 -13.65
CA ASN A 241 -12.37 -1.53 -13.42
C ASN A 241 -11.39 -2.50 -12.74
N LEU A 242 -11.79 -3.22 -11.68
CA LEU A 242 -10.96 -4.28 -11.09
C LEU A 242 -10.58 -5.34 -12.14
N GLN A 243 -11.55 -5.78 -12.97
CA GLN A 243 -11.34 -6.82 -13.96
C GLN A 243 -10.32 -6.43 -15.04
N ARG A 244 -10.30 -5.18 -15.51
CA ARG A 244 -9.31 -4.78 -16.53
C ARG A 244 -7.88 -4.85 -16.01
N PHE A 245 -7.61 -4.51 -14.75
CA PHE A 245 -6.28 -4.69 -14.16
C PHE A 245 -5.94 -6.17 -14.01
N ALA A 246 -6.89 -7.00 -13.56
CA ALA A 246 -6.72 -8.45 -13.52
C ALA A 246 -6.36 -9.04 -14.90
N ASN A 247 -6.93 -8.49 -15.99
CA ASN A 247 -6.64 -8.91 -17.36
C ASN A 247 -5.20 -8.60 -17.82
N LEU A 248 -4.49 -7.68 -17.15
CA LEU A 248 -3.05 -7.46 -17.35
C LEU A 248 -2.17 -8.53 -16.66
N GLY A 249 -2.79 -9.48 -15.95
CA GLY A 249 -2.09 -10.57 -15.27
C GLY A 249 -1.50 -10.19 -13.91
N VAL A 250 -1.91 -9.06 -13.33
CA VAL A 250 -1.66 -8.70 -11.93
C VAL A 250 -2.84 -9.11 -11.05
N ASP A 251 -2.60 -9.30 -9.76
CA ASP A 251 -3.67 -9.40 -8.78
C ASP A 251 -4.25 -8.01 -8.49
N VAL A 252 -5.50 -7.97 -8.06
CA VAL A 252 -6.12 -6.76 -7.50
C VAL A 252 -6.43 -6.99 -6.02
N GLN A 253 -6.33 -5.95 -5.22
CA GLN A 253 -6.57 -6.01 -3.78
C GLN A 253 -7.33 -4.76 -3.35
N ILE A 254 -8.32 -4.94 -2.48
CA ILE A 254 -8.99 -3.82 -1.81
C ILE A 254 -8.23 -3.59 -0.52
N THR A 255 -7.61 -2.42 -0.38
CA THR A 255 -6.50 -2.22 0.57
C THR A 255 -6.85 -1.34 1.76
N GLU A 256 -7.83 -0.43 1.64
CA GLU A 256 -8.13 0.58 2.66
C GLU A 256 -9.62 0.88 2.79
N LEU A 257 -10.48 -0.14 2.64
CA LEU A 257 -11.92 0.03 2.54
C LEU A 257 -12.49 0.73 3.79
N ASP A 258 -13.09 1.89 3.57
CA ASP A 258 -13.95 2.56 4.52
C ASP A 258 -15.07 3.31 3.75
N ILE A 259 -16.28 3.33 4.29
CA ILE A 259 -17.45 3.91 3.62
C ILE A 259 -18.21 4.74 4.64
N GLU A 260 -18.11 6.06 4.57
CA GLU A 260 -18.86 6.93 5.49
C GLU A 260 -20.37 6.73 5.36
N GLY A 261 -21.08 6.84 6.48
CA GLY A 261 -22.53 6.70 6.56
C GLY A 261 -22.99 5.76 7.66
N SER A 262 -24.23 5.28 7.54
CA SER A 262 -24.81 4.31 8.47
C SER A 262 -26.00 3.58 7.82
N GLY A 263 -26.55 2.60 8.54
CA GLY A 263 -27.78 1.91 8.14
C GLY A 263 -27.64 1.07 6.87
N SER A 264 -28.75 0.89 6.15
CA SER A 264 -28.83 0.04 4.96
C SER A 264 -27.96 0.55 3.81
N ALA A 265 -27.92 1.87 3.56
CA ALA A 265 -27.14 2.43 2.46
C ALA A 265 -25.63 2.13 2.59
N GLN A 266 -25.07 2.25 3.80
CA GLN A 266 -23.69 1.85 4.07
C GLN A 266 -23.52 0.34 3.88
N ALA A 267 -24.44 -0.47 4.41
CA ALA A 267 -24.40 -1.91 4.33
C ALA A 267 -24.44 -2.43 2.88
N ASP A 268 -25.30 -1.87 2.04
CA ASP A 268 -25.44 -2.21 0.63
C ASP A 268 -24.16 -1.92 -0.14
N ASN A 269 -23.50 -0.80 0.14
CA ASN A 269 -22.23 -0.43 -0.48
C ASN A 269 -21.09 -1.35 -0.07
N TYR A 270 -20.99 -1.72 1.22
CA TYR A 270 -20.02 -2.73 1.67
C TYR A 270 -20.26 -4.07 0.97
N GLY A 271 -21.50 -4.55 0.92
CA GLY A 271 -21.86 -5.79 0.22
C GLY A 271 -21.55 -5.72 -1.28
N ARG A 272 -21.74 -4.55 -1.92
CA ARG A 272 -21.42 -4.31 -3.33
C ARG A 272 -19.92 -4.42 -3.61
N VAL A 273 -19.09 -3.81 -2.78
CA VAL A 273 -17.62 -3.89 -2.89
C VAL A 273 -17.13 -5.33 -2.73
N VAL A 274 -17.64 -6.06 -1.73
CA VAL A 274 -17.29 -7.48 -1.51
C VAL A 274 -17.69 -8.33 -2.71
N ARG A 275 -18.92 -8.22 -3.21
CA ARG A 275 -19.39 -8.96 -4.39
C ARG A 275 -18.55 -8.67 -5.63
N ALA A 276 -18.14 -7.42 -5.84
CA ALA A 276 -17.26 -7.06 -6.95
C ALA A 276 -15.89 -7.76 -6.85
N CYS A 277 -15.28 -7.82 -5.66
CA CYS A 277 -14.05 -8.58 -5.47
C CYS A 277 -14.25 -10.09 -5.70
N LEU A 278 -15.34 -10.66 -5.20
CA LEU A 278 -15.64 -12.09 -5.41
C LEU A 278 -15.81 -12.45 -6.90
N ALA A 279 -16.39 -11.54 -7.68
CA ALA A 279 -16.60 -11.70 -9.11
C ALA A 279 -15.30 -11.63 -9.95
N VAL A 280 -14.21 -11.09 -9.41
CA VAL A 280 -12.90 -11.02 -10.08
C VAL A 280 -11.98 -12.08 -9.48
N SER A 281 -11.63 -13.10 -10.26
CA SER A 281 -10.84 -14.26 -9.80
C SER A 281 -9.46 -13.87 -9.23
N ARG A 282 -8.85 -12.82 -9.76
CA ARG A 282 -7.57 -12.25 -9.30
C ARG A 282 -7.73 -11.18 -8.21
N CYS A 283 -8.94 -10.93 -7.70
CA CYS A 283 -9.10 -10.13 -6.49
C CYS A 283 -8.77 -10.99 -5.27
N THR A 284 -7.61 -10.77 -4.65
CA THR A 284 -7.04 -11.71 -3.66
C THR A 284 -7.34 -11.39 -2.20
N GLY A 285 -8.01 -10.27 -1.92
CA GLY A 285 -8.51 -9.97 -0.59
C GLY A 285 -8.96 -8.53 -0.39
N ILE A 286 -9.50 -8.31 0.80
CA ILE A 286 -10.13 -7.07 1.22
C ILE A 286 -9.55 -6.66 2.57
N THR A 287 -9.31 -5.38 2.76
CA THR A 287 -8.82 -4.80 4.01
C THR A 287 -9.67 -3.60 4.35
N VAL A 288 -10.16 -3.51 5.58
CA VAL A 288 -10.85 -2.32 6.08
C VAL A 288 -9.86 -1.40 6.80
N TRP A 289 -10.00 -0.08 6.65
CA TRP A 289 -9.03 0.89 7.19
C TRP A 289 -9.32 1.27 8.65
N GLY A 290 -9.27 0.26 9.51
CA GLY A 290 -9.50 0.33 10.95
C GLY A 290 -10.46 -0.76 11.44
N ILE A 291 -10.72 -0.78 12.75
CA ILE A 291 -11.60 -1.79 13.37
C ILE A 291 -12.94 -1.20 13.78
N ARG A 292 -12.95 -0.27 14.75
CA ARG A 292 -14.16 0.42 15.21
C ARG A 292 -14.22 1.82 14.63
N ASP A 293 -15.42 2.37 14.47
CA ASP A 293 -15.62 3.74 13.99
C ASP A 293 -14.76 4.78 14.74
N THR A 294 -14.56 4.62 16.06
CA THR A 294 -13.73 5.50 16.89
C THR A 294 -12.22 5.35 16.68
N ASP A 295 -11.78 4.28 16.02
CA ASP A 295 -10.38 4.06 15.66
C ASP A 295 -10.04 4.57 14.24
N SER A 296 -11.05 5.00 13.47
CA SER A 296 -10.85 5.46 12.08
C SER A 296 -10.25 6.87 12.01
N TRP A 297 -9.36 7.10 11.05
CA TRP A 297 -8.95 8.45 10.62
C TRP A 297 -10.12 9.33 10.14
N ARG A 298 -11.26 8.72 9.82
CA ARG A 298 -12.52 9.37 9.38
C ARG A 298 -13.65 9.13 10.37
N ALA A 299 -13.35 9.08 11.68
CA ALA A 299 -14.29 8.70 12.74
C ALA A 299 -15.63 9.46 12.69
N SER A 300 -15.64 10.74 12.30
CA SER A 300 -16.88 11.54 12.19
C SER A 300 -17.89 10.98 11.19
N GLY A 301 -17.43 10.18 10.22
CA GLY A 301 -18.27 9.56 9.21
C GLY A 301 -18.75 8.15 9.55
N ASN A 302 -18.43 7.61 10.74
CA ASN A 302 -18.74 6.24 11.17
C ASN A 302 -18.49 5.19 10.07
N PRO A 303 -17.28 5.08 9.50
CA PRO A 303 -17.11 4.48 8.19
C PRO A 303 -16.85 2.97 8.20
N LEU A 304 -16.74 2.33 9.37
CA LEU A 304 -16.24 0.96 9.54
C LEU A 304 -17.35 -0.06 9.85
N LEU A 305 -16.96 -1.32 10.07
CA LEU A 305 -17.88 -2.45 10.28
C LEU A 305 -18.38 -2.58 11.73
N PHE A 306 -17.67 -1.97 12.69
CA PHE A 306 -17.99 -2.00 14.11
C PHE A 306 -18.20 -0.58 14.63
N ASP A 307 -19.19 -0.40 15.51
CA ASP A 307 -19.40 0.88 16.19
C ASP A 307 -18.28 1.17 17.21
N GLY A 308 -18.30 2.35 17.83
CA GLY A 308 -17.31 2.75 18.83
C GLY A 308 -17.21 1.84 20.07
N SER A 309 -18.25 1.07 20.37
CA SER A 309 -18.26 0.10 21.47
C SER A 309 -17.79 -1.30 21.03
N GLY A 310 -17.59 -1.52 19.72
CA GLY A 310 -17.20 -2.80 19.15
C GLY A 310 -18.37 -3.69 18.74
N ASN A 311 -19.61 -3.18 18.70
CA ASN A 311 -20.75 -3.95 18.22
C ASN A 311 -20.77 -3.99 16.70
N LYS A 312 -21.24 -5.11 16.14
CA LYS A 312 -21.40 -5.31 14.69
C LYS A 312 -22.47 -4.36 14.14
N LYS A 313 -22.14 -3.58 13.12
CA LYS A 313 -23.09 -2.71 12.39
C LYS A 313 -23.81 -3.50 11.29
N PRO A 314 -24.90 -2.98 10.69
CA PRO A 314 -25.49 -3.57 9.49
C PRO A 314 -24.48 -3.81 8.35
N ALA A 315 -23.46 -2.95 8.25
CA ALA A 315 -22.35 -3.11 7.31
C ALA A 315 -21.53 -4.39 7.53
N TYR A 316 -21.30 -4.78 8.79
CA TYR A 316 -20.67 -6.08 9.10
C TYR A 316 -21.50 -7.23 8.56
N THR A 317 -22.81 -7.25 8.83
CA THR A 317 -23.70 -8.33 8.41
C THR A 317 -23.73 -8.45 6.89
N ALA A 318 -23.92 -7.34 6.17
CA ALA A 318 -23.92 -7.36 4.71
C ALA A 318 -22.57 -7.80 4.10
N THR A 319 -21.46 -7.48 4.76
CA THR A 319 -20.12 -7.94 4.37
C THR A 319 -19.99 -9.46 4.55
N LEU A 320 -20.38 -9.97 5.71
CA LEU A 320 -20.33 -11.41 6.03
C LEU A 320 -21.23 -12.22 5.10
N ASP A 321 -22.46 -11.76 4.86
CA ASP A 321 -23.42 -12.41 3.97
C ASP A 321 -22.89 -12.44 2.53
N ALA A 322 -22.30 -11.33 2.06
CA ALA A 322 -21.68 -11.28 0.74
C ALA A 322 -20.51 -12.27 0.61
N LEU A 323 -19.62 -12.35 1.61
CA LEU A 323 -18.53 -13.34 1.62
C LEU A 323 -19.05 -14.78 1.58
N ASN A 324 -20.06 -15.09 2.38
CA ASN A 324 -20.67 -16.43 2.43
C ASN A 324 -21.44 -16.78 1.16
N SER A 325 -21.93 -15.80 0.40
CA SER A 325 -22.56 -16.03 -0.91
C SER A 325 -21.58 -16.46 -2.01
N GLY A 326 -20.28 -16.22 -1.80
CA GLY A 326 -19.22 -16.59 -2.75
C GLY A 326 -18.58 -17.96 -2.51
N GLY A 327 -18.93 -18.68 -1.44
CA GLY A 327 -18.39 -20.00 -1.13
C GLY A 327 -18.70 -21.04 -2.21
N PRO A 328 -18.03 -22.20 -2.22
CA PRO A 328 -18.38 -23.28 -3.13
C PRO A 328 -19.84 -23.65 -2.93
N THR A 329 -20.70 -23.21 -3.85
CA THR A 329 -22.05 -23.69 -3.94
C THR A 329 -21.96 -25.16 -4.27
N THR A 330 -22.42 -26.03 -3.36
CA THR A 330 -22.86 -27.35 -3.78
C THR A 330 -23.87 -27.09 -4.91
N PRO A 331 -23.64 -27.61 -6.13
CA PRO A 331 -24.58 -27.40 -7.21
C PRO A 331 -25.97 -27.78 -6.72
N PRO A 332 -27.03 -26.98 -6.97
CA PRO A 332 -28.37 -27.44 -6.69
C PRO A 332 -28.52 -28.77 -7.44
N THR A 333 -28.91 -29.81 -6.73
CA THR A 333 -29.28 -31.09 -7.33
C THR A 333 -30.47 -30.81 -8.23
N THR A 334 -30.21 -30.46 -9.49
CA THR A 334 -31.22 -30.45 -10.52
C THR A 334 -31.66 -31.89 -10.64
N THR A 335 -32.90 -32.16 -10.23
CA THR A 335 -33.56 -33.41 -10.56
C THR A 335 -33.37 -33.62 -12.07
N PRO A 336 -32.80 -34.75 -12.52
CA PRO A 336 -32.66 -35.01 -13.94
C PRO A 336 -34.02 -34.82 -14.61
N PRO A 337 -34.10 -34.11 -15.75
CA PRO A 337 -35.34 -34.04 -16.50
C PRO A 337 -35.76 -35.48 -16.83
N THR A 338 -37.02 -35.80 -16.55
CA THR A 338 -37.63 -37.08 -16.90
C THR A 338 -37.49 -37.26 -18.40
N THR A 339 -36.52 -38.05 -18.84
CA THR A 339 -36.35 -38.39 -20.25
C THR A 339 -37.39 -39.46 -20.59
N THR A 340 -38.39 -39.07 -21.37
CA THR A 340 -39.27 -40.01 -22.06
C THR A 340 -38.42 -40.89 -22.99
N PRO A 341 -38.58 -42.22 -23.00
CA PRO A 341 -37.79 -43.10 -23.85
C PRO A 341 -37.98 -42.78 -25.35
N PRO A 342 -36.91 -42.75 -26.17
CA PRO A 342 -37.05 -42.53 -27.59
C PRO A 342 -37.56 -43.81 -28.29
N THR A 343 -38.51 -43.62 -29.19
CA THR A 343 -39.00 -44.64 -30.13
C THR A 343 -37.84 -45.18 -30.98
N ALA A 344 -37.75 -46.51 -31.09
CA ALA A 344 -36.73 -47.21 -31.84
C ALA A 344 -36.79 -46.92 -33.36
N THR A 345 -35.64 -46.65 -33.96
CA THR A 345 -35.45 -46.61 -35.43
C THR A 345 -34.51 -47.75 -35.86
N PRO A 346 -34.77 -48.46 -36.97
CA PRO A 346 -33.97 -49.63 -37.39
C PRO A 346 -32.59 -49.26 -37.96
N PRO A 347 -31.65 -50.24 -38.07
CA PRO A 347 -30.25 -49.97 -38.36
C PRO A 347 -29.97 -49.80 -39.86
N THR A 348 -29.02 -48.92 -40.19
CA THR A 348 -28.39 -48.84 -41.52
C THR A 348 -26.87 -48.88 -41.42
N THR A 349 -26.30 -49.54 -42.42
CA THR A 349 -24.96 -50.13 -42.53
C THR A 349 -23.84 -49.13 -42.87
N THR A 350 -22.63 -49.42 -42.38
CA THR A 350 -21.37 -48.66 -42.54
C THR A 350 -20.65 -48.95 -43.87
N PRO A 351 -20.00 -47.97 -44.53
CA PRO A 351 -18.94 -48.20 -45.52
C PRO A 351 -17.52 -47.87 -44.99
N PRO A 352 -16.44 -48.47 -45.58
CA PRO A 352 -15.06 -48.42 -45.07
C PRO A 352 -14.24 -47.20 -45.54
N PRO A 353 -13.02 -46.97 -45.00
CA PRO A 353 -12.31 -45.69 -45.12
C PRO A 353 -11.46 -45.59 -46.40
N SER A 354 -11.27 -44.35 -46.90
CA SER A 354 -10.43 -44.03 -48.06
C SER A 354 -9.14 -43.28 -47.68
N THR A 355 -8.07 -43.63 -48.40
CA THR A 355 -6.67 -43.17 -48.34
C THR A 355 -6.39 -41.86 -49.10
N PRO A 356 -5.25 -41.17 -48.84
CA PRO A 356 -4.90 -39.90 -49.50
C PRO A 356 -4.06 -40.07 -50.79
N PRO A 357 -4.05 -39.09 -51.73
CA PRO A 357 -3.23 -39.16 -52.94
C PRO A 357 -1.91 -38.34 -52.88
N PRO A 358 -0.97 -38.60 -53.80
CA PRO A 358 0.44 -38.19 -53.71
C PRO A 358 0.77 -36.90 -54.49
N GLY A 359 1.99 -36.38 -54.26
CA GLY A 359 2.55 -35.21 -54.93
C GLY A 359 3.08 -35.46 -56.35
N GLY A 360 3.33 -34.35 -57.07
CA GLY A 360 4.00 -34.32 -58.37
C GLY A 360 4.39 -32.88 -58.77
N SER A 361 5.67 -32.69 -59.05
CA SER A 361 6.38 -31.46 -59.45
C SER A 361 6.08 -30.99 -60.89
N ALA A 362 6.35 -29.71 -61.22
CA ALA A 362 7.31 -29.28 -62.28
C ALA A 362 7.14 -27.82 -62.78
N LEU A 363 8.28 -27.09 -62.80
CA LEU A 363 8.78 -26.11 -63.79
C LEU A 363 8.01 -24.77 -63.96
N GLU A 364 8.57 -23.59 -64.26
CA GLU A 364 9.89 -23.17 -64.77
C GLU A 364 10.06 -21.64 -64.68
N GLY A 365 11.31 -21.16 -64.78
CA GLY A 365 11.72 -19.80 -65.20
C GLY A 365 12.00 -18.81 -64.06
N GLY A 366 13.16 -18.19 -63.90
CA GLY A 366 14.34 -17.98 -64.76
C GLY A 366 14.93 -16.61 -64.40
N GLY A 367 16.26 -16.44 -64.42
CA GLY A 367 16.89 -15.11 -64.47
C GLY A 367 17.94 -14.77 -63.40
N GLU A 368 19.18 -15.19 -63.68
CA GLU A 368 20.45 -14.42 -63.62
C GLU A 368 20.76 -13.45 -62.43
N GLY A 369 21.88 -13.71 -61.75
CA GLY A 369 22.66 -12.71 -60.98
C GLY A 369 23.63 -11.92 -61.88
N PRO A 370 24.84 -11.49 -61.42
CA PRO A 370 25.35 -11.39 -60.05
C PRO A 370 26.21 -10.11 -59.77
N GLN A 371 26.82 -10.08 -58.58
CA GLN A 371 28.11 -9.44 -58.19
C GLN A 371 28.11 -8.10 -57.42
N GLY A 372 28.84 -8.09 -56.30
CA GLY A 372 29.87 -7.06 -56.07
C GLY A 372 30.02 -6.41 -54.68
N ARG A 373 30.94 -6.96 -53.87
CA ARG A 373 31.95 -6.28 -52.99
C ARG A 373 31.52 -5.19 -51.96
N GLY A 374 31.68 -5.54 -50.67
CA GLY A 374 32.69 -5.01 -49.72
C GLY A 374 32.65 -3.55 -49.23
N ARG A 375 32.72 -3.37 -47.89
CA ARG A 375 33.56 -2.40 -47.09
C ARG A 375 33.02 -2.30 -45.65
N GLN A 376 33.81 -2.70 -44.65
CA GLN A 376 34.65 -1.86 -43.75
C GLN A 376 33.87 -1.07 -42.67
N ALA A 377 34.18 -1.43 -41.41
CA ALA A 377 33.88 -0.68 -40.19
C ALA A 377 34.89 0.45 -39.97
N PRO A 378 34.53 1.47 -39.14
CA PRO A 378 35.52 2.24 -38.41
C PRO A 378 35.31 2.19 -36.89
N SER A 379 36.45 2.08 -36.19
CA SER A 379 36.65 2.23 -34.75
C SER A 379 36.66 3.70 -34.34
N VAL A 380 36.20 4.02 -33.11
CA VAL A 380 36.40 5.33 -32.46
C VAL A 380 37.04 5.11 -31.07
N PRO A 381 38.14 5.81 -30.72
CA PRO A 381 38.80 5.71 -29.42
C PRO A 381 38.15 6.64 -28.39
N LEU A 382 38.11 6.23 -27.12
CA LEU A 382 37.74 7.10 -26.00
C LEU A 382 38.88 7.22 -24.99
N THR A 383 39.32 8.46 -24.84
CA THR A 383 40.45 8.94 -24.03
C THR A 383 40.10 8.91 -22.55
N VAL A 384 41.00 8.34 -21.75
CA VAL A 384 40.99 8.38 -20.27
C VAL A 384 41.48 9.75 -19.80
N VAL A 385 40.67 10.47 -19.02
CA VAL A 385 41.12 11.66 -18.28
C VAL A 385 41.26 11.30 -16.81
N LYS A 386 42.47 11.51 -16.29
CA LYS A 386 42.91 11.27 -14.92
C LYS A 386 42.92 12.63 -14.22
N SER A 387 42.11 12.85 -13.17
CA SER A 387 42.27 13.99 -12.27
C SER A 387 42.81 13.50 -10.92
N GLY A 388 43.88 14.16 -10.47
CA GLY A 388 44.62 13.80 -9.27
C GLY A 388 44.30 14.69 -8.08
N ARG A 389 44.33 14.04 -6.92
CA ARG A 389 44.99 14.43 -5.66
C ARG A 389 44.46 15.62 -4.83
N ALA A 390 44.03 15.28 -3.60
CA ALA A 390 44.06 16.11 -2.39
C ALA A 390 45.49 16.21 -1.79
N PRO A 391 45.79 17.18 -0.92
CA PRO A 391 45.87 16.92 0.54
C PRO A 391 45.29 18.09 1.37
N ALA A 392 44.99 18.03 2.68
CA ALA A 392 45.84 17.57 3.77
C ALA A 392 45.06 17.24 5.08
N ILE A 393 45.79 16.54 5.93
CA ILE A 393 45.48 15.95 7.25
C ILE A 393 45.65 17.00 8.36
N THR A 394 44.86 16.93 9.44
CA THR A 394 45.41 17.04 10.81
C THR A 394 44.60 16.18 11.79
N LYS A 395 45.33 15.31 12.49
CA LYS A 395 44.93 14.36 13.54
C LYS A 395 44.87 15.09 14.89
N LEU A 396 43.99 14.66 15.81
CA LEU A 396 44.23 14.63 17.26
C LEU A 396 43.10 13.88 18.00
N GLU A 397 43.41 12.64 18.38
CA GLU A 397 42.93 12.01 19.62
C GLU A 397 44.12 12.06 20.60
N PRO A 398 43.94 12.20 21.93
CA PRO A 398 43.42 11.09 22.73
C PRO A 398 42.60 11.44 24.00
N ALA A 399 42.07 10.36 24.58
CA ALA A 399 41.81 10.09 26.00
C ALA A 399 40.36 10.23 26.52
N ALA A 400 39.78 9.07 26.85
CA ALA A 400 38.89 8.90 28.00
C ALA A 400 39.74 8.95 29.31
N PRO A 401 39.18 9.38 30.45
CA PRO A 401 38.30 8.50 31.24
C PRO A 401 37.05 9.18 31.87
N ASP A 402 36.09 8.32 32.22
CA ASP A 402 34.92 8.40 33.14
C ASP A 402 34.48 9.74 33.80
N VAL A 403 33.16 9.96 33.80
CA VAL A 403 32.23 10.08 34.97
C VAL A 403 31.00 10.94 34.60
N ALA A 404 29.82 10.48 35.04
CA ALA A 404 28.47 10.98 34.78
C ALA A 404 28.15 12.43 35.23
N ALA A 405 27.39 13.16 34.42
CA ALA A 405 26.43 14.19 34.84
C ALA A 405 25.46 14.51 33.67
N GLY A 406 24.15 14.51 33.95
CA GLY A 406 23.12 14.83 32.95
C GLY A 406 23.09 16.32 32.61
N HIS A 407 23.15 16.64 31.32
CA HIS A 407 22.94 17.99 30.79
C HIS A 407 21.57 18.07 30.11
N ALA A 408 20.72 18.99 30.59
CA ALA A 408 19.60 19.51 29.84
C ALA A 408 20.12 20.66 28.97
N GLU A 409 20.12 20.50 27.66
CA GLU A 409 20.40 21.60 26.72
C GLU A 409 19.12 22.42 26.51
N THR A 410 19.19 23.72 26.81
CA THR A 410 18.23 24.72 26.32
C THR A 410 18.68 25.19 24.93
N GLU A 411 17.99 24.79 23.87
CA GLU A 411 18.17 25.38 22.55
C GLU A 411 17.51 26.77 22.47
N ASN A 412 18.27 27.74 21.94
CA ASN A 412 17.88 29.14 21.77
C ASN A 412 17.05 29.27 20.47
N ALA A 413 15.74 29.50 20.58
CA ALA A 413 14.84 29.58 19.41
C ALA A 413 14.49 31.04 19.05
N CYS A 414 15.24 31.66 18.13
CA CYS A 414 14.72 32.78 17.31
C CYS A 414 14.55 32.23 15.87
N GLY A 415 13.32 32.17 15.36
CA GLY A 415 13.03 31.74 13.98
C GLY A 415 12.25 32.82 13.22
N ALA A 416 12.72 33.18 12.03
CA ALA A 416 12.03 34.08 11.10
C ALA A 416 11.26 33.26 10.06
N ASP A 417 9.95 33.50 9.91
CA ASP A 417 9.11 32.86 8.88
C ASP A 417 8.88 33.88 7.75
N VAL A 418 9.32 33.57 6.52
CA VAL A 418 9.06 34.38 5.31
C VAL A 418 8.28 33.52 4.33
N ARG A 419 6.98 33.82 4.18
CA ARG A 419 6.10 33.14 3.21
C ARG A 419 5.92 34.00 1.96
N PRO A 420 6.11 33.47 0.74
CA PRO A 420 5.73 34.19 -0.47
C PRO A 420 4.25 33.93 -0.80
N GLU A 421 3.41 34.95 -0.68
CA GLU A 421 2.07 34.96 -1.30
C GLU A 421 2.17 35.34 -2.78
N HIS A 422 1.48 34.62 -3.65
CA HIS A 422 1.23 35.02 -5.04
C HIS A 422 -0.17 35.64 -5.16
N ALA A 423 -0.26 36.96 -5.34
CA ALA A 423 -1.26 37.64 -6.17
C ALA A 423 -0.88 39.14 -6.38
N PRO A 424 -1.48 39.85 -7.36
CA PRO A 424 -0.80 40.58 -8.42
C PRO A 424 -0.20 41.94 -8.01
N ALA A 425 0.64 42.47 -8.90
CA ALA A 425 1.39 43.72 -8.78
C ALA A 425 0.59 44.92 -8.23
N ASP A 426 0.98 45.41 -7.05
CA ASP A 426 1.33 46.82 -6.81
C ASP A 426 2.09 46.98 -5.46
N ARG A 427 2.84 48.08 -5.33
CA ARG A 427 3.93 48.36 -4.36
C ARG A 427 3.60 48.16 -2.86
N GLY A 428 4.55 47.63 -2.07
CA GLY A 428 4.67 47.89 -0.62
C GLY A 428 5.37 46.82 0.24
N GLU A 429 6.53 47.17 0.80
CA GLU A 429 7.32 46.60 1.93
C GLU A 429 7.05 45.17 2.47
N ALA A 430 8.09 44.32 2.44
CA ALA A 430 8.11 43.00 3.09
C ALA A 430 8.46 43.10 4.59
N GLY A 431 7.58 42.63 5.48
CA GLY A 431 7.83 42.50 6.91
C GLY A 431 8.11 41.04 7.33
N THR A 432 9.06 40.84 8.26
CA THR A 432 9.44 39.52 8.80
C THR A 432 8.64 39.19 10.07
N HIS A 433 8.07 37.99 10.17
CA HIS A 433 7.39 37.51 11.38
C HIS A 433 8.34 36.64 12.23
N LEU A 434 8.52 36.98 13.51
CA LEU A 434 9.29 36.19 14.49
C LEU A 434 8.33 35.60 15.52
N GLY A 435 8.43 34.28 15.76
CA GLY A 435 7.66 33.57 16.78
C GLY A 435 8.53 32.61 17.59
N VAL A 436 8.17 32.39 18.86
CA VAL A 436 8.83 31.41 19.75
C VAL A 436 7.87 30.22 19.95
N ALA A 437 8.26 29.03 19.52
CA ALA A 437 7.52 27.78 19.79
C ALA A 437 8.15 27.07 21.00
N ARG A 438 7.30 26.53 21.92
CA ARG A 438 7.77 25.71 23.06
C ARG A 438 7.83 24.24 22.65
N SER A 439 8.93 23.56 22.99
CA SER A 439 8.95 22.10 23.15
C SER A 439 9.79 21.77 24.37
N ALA A 440 9.20 21.11 25.36
CA ALA A 440 9.92 20.54 26.50
C ALA A 440 9.48 19.08 26.67
N ARG A 441 10.45 18.16 26.67
CA ARG A 441 10.25 16.77 27.11
C ARG A 441 10.74 16.66 28.55
N SER A 442 9.93 16.11 29.46
CA SER A 442 10.40 15.75 30.80
C SER A 442 11.10 14.40 30.78
N ALA A 443 12.27 14.30 31.39
CA ALA A 443 12.76 13.02 31.91
C ALA A 443 11.87 12.59 33.10
N GLU A 444 11.70 11.28 33.27
CA GLU A 444 10.73 10.64 34.16
C GLU A 444 10.70 11.22 35.60
N GLY A 445 9.49 11.53 36.11
CA GLY A 445 9.24 11.66 37.56
C GLY A 445 8.60 12.93 38.13
N ILE A 446 8.17 13.93 37.34
CA ILE A 446 7.55 15.18 37.85
C ILE A 446 6.26 15.52 37.07
N PRO A 447 5.15 15.96 37.71
CA PRO A 447 3.90 16.22 37.00
C PRO A 447 4.02 17.39 36.00
N ALA A 448 3.46 17.22 34.81
CA ALA A 448 3.41 18.26 33.78
C ALA A 448 2.54 19.45 34.23
N ILE A 449 3.05 20.67 34.09
CA ILE A 449 2.32 21.91 34.33
C ILE A 449 1.50 22.25 33.07
N HIS A 450 0.17 22.28 33.20
CA HIS A 450 -0.73 22.88 32.20
C HIS A 450 -0.94 24.37 32.51
N GLY A 451 -0.73 25.23 31.51
CA GLY A 451 -1.03 26.66 31.57
C GLY A 451 -1.48 27.19 30.22
N GLY A 452 -2.59 27.94 30.22
CA GLY A 452 -3.37 28.37 29.06
C GLY A 452 -2.70 29.40 28.14
N GLY A 453 -3.34 29.61 26.98
CA GLY A 453 -2.81 30.33 25.83
C GLY A 453 -2.62 31.83 25.97
N GLY A 454 -1.86 32.36 25.00
CA GLY A 454 -1.72 33.77 24.67
C GLY A 454 -0.69 33.94 23.56
N SER A 455 -1.13 34.07 22.31
CA SER A 455 -0.26 34.54 21.21
C SER A 455 -0.22 36.06 21.25
N GLN A 456 0.96 36.67 21.40
CA GLN A 456 1.15 38.09 21.14
C GLN A 456 1.89 38.25 19.81
N ASN A 457 1.14 38.47 18.73
CA ASN A 457 1.67 38.89 17.44
C ASN A 457 1.92 40.41 17.48
N GLY A 458 3.18 40.83 17.46
CA GLY A 458 3.58 42.22 17.24
C GLY A 458 4.68 42.30 16.18
N GLN A 459 4.61 43.28 15.28
CA GLN A 459 5.67 43.58 14.31
C GLN A 459 6.79 44.38 14.99
N LEU A 460 8.05 43.96 14.79
CA LEU A 460 9.23 44.72 15.20
C LEU A 460 9.88 45.35 13.96
N GLY A 461 10.20 46.64 14.01
CA GLY A 461 10.95 47.33 12.96
C GLY A 461 12.43 46.98 12.98
N ALA A 462 13.12 47.17 11.84
CA ALA A 462 14.56 46.95 11.72
C ALA A 462 15.36 47.74 12.78
N GLY A 463 16.27 47.07 13.49
CA GLY A 463 17.06 47.66 14.57
C GLY A 463 16.40 47.69 15.95
N ALA A 464 15.16 47.21 16.09
CA ALA A 464 14.49 47.09 17.39
C ALA A 464 14.81 45.75 18.09
N SER A 465 14.78 45.76 19.43
CA SER A 465 14.86 44.55 20.26
C SER A 465 13.67 44.47 21.22
N THR A 466 13.27 43.26 21.58
CA THR A 466 12.24 43.03 22.59
C THR A 466 12.70 41.98 23.60
N THR A 467 12.16 42.06 24.82
CA THR A 467 12.55 41.22 25.97
C THR A 467 11.33 40.46 26.46
N PHE A 468 11.41 39.14 26.56
CA PHE A 468 10.31 38.30 27.05
C PHE A 468 10.58 37.82 28.48
N GLY A 469 9.73 38.22 29.44
CA GLY A 469 9.81 37.77 30.82
C GLY A 469 9.09 36.43 31.03
N PHE A 470 9.72 35.50 31.74
CA PHE A 470 9.09 34.25 32.18
C PHE A 470 8.91 34.28 33.70
N GLN A 471 7.68 34.14 34.20
CA GLN A 471 7.43 33.92 35.62
C GLN A 471 7.26 32.41 35.86
N GLY A 472 8.21 31.81 36.58
CA GLY A 472 8.13 30.46 37.11
C GLY A 472 8.48 30.47 38.59
N THR A 473 7.75 29.72 39.41
CA THR A 473 8.03 29.57 40.84
C THR A 473 9.07 28.47 41.04
N GLY A 474 10.35 28.80 40.84
CA GLY A 474 11.46 27.89 41.08
C GLY A 474 12.80 28.64 41.09
N VAL A 475 13.74 28.18 41.90
CA VAL A 475 15.06 28.83 42.05
C VAL A 475 16.01 28.26 41.00
N GLY A 476 16.13 28.95 39.87
CA GLY A 476 17.10 28.66 38.80
C GLY A 476 17.61 29.98 38.19
N PRO A 477 18.75 29.98 37.47
CA PRO A 477 19.35 31.20 36.97
C PRO A 477 18.39 31.93 36.01
N SER A 478 18.09 33.19 36.31
CA SER A 478 17.26 34.05 35.48
C SER A 478 18.05 34.53 34.26
N ALA A 479 17.97 33.80 33.16
CA ALA A 479 18.41 34.28 31.86
C ALA A 479 17.20 34.76 31.06
N THR A 480 17.21 36.02 30.64
CA THR A 480 16.16 36.60 29.79
C THR A 480 16.66 36.63 28.35
N PRO A 481 16.05 35.89 27.41
CA PRO A 481 16.47 35.94 26.01
C PRO A 481 16.04 37.26 25.35
N THR A 482 16.94 37.84 24.55
CA THR A 482 16.70 39.01 23.70
C THR A 482 16.84 38.59 22.24
N CYS A 483 15.79 38.79 21.42
CA CYS A 483 15.91 38.67 19.96
C CYS A 483 16.00 40.09 19.35
N SER A 484 16.89 40.27 18.37
CA SER A 484 17.10 41.51 17.63
C SER A 484 16.94 41.27 16.13
N ALA A 485 16.19 42.13 15.44
CA ALA A 485 16.00 42.07 14.00
C ALA A 485 17.09 42.89 13.29
N SER A 486 17.91 42.24 12.46
CA SER A 486 18.97 42.86 11.64
C SER A 486 18.50 43.16 10.23
#